data_AF-A0AAE0YW76-F1
#
_entry.id   AF-A0AAE0YW76-F1
#
_cell.length_a   1.000
_cell.length_b   1.000
_cell.length_c   1.000
_cell.angle_alpha   90.00
_cell.angle_beta   90.00
_cell.angle_gamma   90.00
#
_symmetry.space_group_name_H-M   'P 1'
#
loop_
_entity.id
_entity.type
_entity.pdbx_description
1 polymer ?
#
loop_
_entity_poly.entity_id
_entity_poly.type
_entity_poly.pdbx_seq_one_letter_code
_entity_poly.pdbx_strand_id
1 'polypeptide(L)'
;MLERLGVLMTWCRMKFKPKKSRSLSVRKGKIDATTFTMAKQQIPTVNQEPVKSLERWYDSSMKDSEDPVVKTVQPTIKTARKWKVVEAVDEAKECLQIKEVIGQTQTDRKGLRSSTAKWWLKAEGKEKRDMVINEISLDEDSRRVQKGVQKPQQGQWTNWDNVLQKFLTSHME
;
A
#
# COMPACT_ATOMS: atom_id res chain seq x y z
N MET A 1 -10.96 1.13 -33.50
CA MET A 1 -9.80 0.86 -32.62
C MET A 1 -9.74 -0.60 -32.16
N LEU A 2 -10.80 -1.15 -31.56
CA LEU A 2 -10.84 -2.54 -31.07
C LEU A 2 -10.71 -3.62 -32.16
N GLU A 3 -11.28 -3.41 -33.34
CA GLU A 3 -11.10 -4.34 -34.47
C GLU A 3 -9.63 -4.45 -34.89
N ARG A 4 -8.89 -3.32 -34.88
CA ARG A 4 -7.44 -3.30 -35.17
C ARG A 4 -6.65 -4.06 -34.10
N LEU A 5 -7.06 -3.99 -32.83
CA LEU A 5 -6.47 -4.80 -31.76
C LEU A 5 -6.67 -6.30 -32.00
N GLY A 6 -7.87 -6.69 -32.47
CA GLY A 6 -8.15 -8.08 -32.84
C GLY A 6 -7.20 -8.59 -33.94
N VAL A 7 -6.95 -7.77 -34.96
CA VAL A 7 -5.97 -8.08 -36.02
C VAL A 7 -4.57 -8.23 -35.43
N LEU A 8 -4.09 -7.26 -34.64
CA LEU A 8 -2.75 -7.30 -34.03
C LEU A 8 -2.55 -8.52 -33.14
N MET A 9 -3.55 -8.88 -32.33
CA MET A 9 -3.49 -10.10 -31.50
C MET A 9 -3.35 -11.36 -32.37
N THR A 10 -4.05 -11.40 -33.51
CA THR A 10 -3.95 -12.52 -34.46
C THR A 10 -2.55 -12.62 -35.07
N TRP A 11 -1.91 -11.50 -35.39
CA TRP A 11 -0.51 -11.46 -35.86
C TRP A 11 0.46 -12.05 -34.83
N CYS A 12 0.22 -11.80 -33.54
CA CYS A 12 0.99 -12.40 -32.45
C CYS A 12 0.59 -13.86 -32.14
N ARG A 13 -0.23 -14.50 -32.96
CA ARG A 13 -0.84 -15.84 -32.71
C ARG A 13 -1.64 -15.91 -31.40
N MET A 14 -2.17 -14.77 -30.94
CA MET A 14 -3.03 -14.67 -29.77
C MET A 14 -4.50 -14.51 -30.16
N LYS A 15 -5.41 -14.91 -29.26
CA LYS A 15 -6.86 -14.71 -29.42
C LYS A 15 -7.41 -13.93 -28.25
N PHE A 16 -7.89 -12.71 -28.51
CA PHE A 16 -8.62 -11.93 -27.52
C PHE A 16 -9.98 -12.59 -27.22
N LYS A 17 -10.38 -12.59 -25.95
CA LYS A 17 -11.56 -13.31 -25.45
C LYS A 17 -12.54 -12.30 -24.83
N PRO A 18 -13.51 -11.75 -25.58
CA PRO A 18 -14.43 -10.73 -25.09
C PRO A 18 -15.14 -11.10 -23.79
N LYS A 19 -15.57 -12.37 -23.66
CA LYS A 19 -16.22 -12.89 -22.44
C LYS A 19 -15.33 -12.86 -21.19
N LYS A 20 -14.01 -12.94 -21.34
CA LYS A 20 -13.04 -12.90 -20.22
C LYS A 20 -12.51 -11.50 -19.92
N SER A 21 -12.87 -10.51 -20.73
CA SER A 21 -12.44 -9.13 -20.58
C SER A 21 -13.55 -8.28 -19.96
N ARG A 22 -13.18 -7.14 -19.36
CA ARG A 22 -14.12 -6.13 -18.89
C ARG A 22 -13.76 -4.76 -19.42
N SER A 23 -14.77 -4.00 -19.79
CA SER A 23 -14.60 -2.63 -20.27
C SER A 23 -15.06 -1.61 -19.24
N LEU A 24 -14.36 -0.47 -19.19
CA LEU A 24 -14.71 0.69 -18.39
C LEU A 24 -14.51 1.93 -19.25
N SER A 25 -15.54 2.74 -19.42
CA SER A 25 -15.45 4.03 -20.09
C SER A 25 -15.62 5.15 -19.09
N VAL A 26 -14.79 6.18 -19.22
CA VAL A 26 -14.86 7.37 -18.38
C VAL A 26 -14.95 8.58 -19.30
N ARG A 27 -16.03 9.34 -19.18
CA ARG A 27 -16.21 10.62 -19.89
C ARG A 27 -16.45 11.72 -18.85
N LYS A 28 -15.67 12.80 -18.91
CA LYS A 28 -15.77 13.95 -17.99
C LYS A 28 -15.81 13.53 -16.50
N GLY A 29 -14.96 12.57 -16.12
CA GLY A 29 -14.87 12.08 -14.74
C GLY A 29 -16.05 11.23 -14.25
N LYS A 30 -17.01 10.89 -15.12
CA LYS A 30 -18.11 9.98 -14.81
C LYS A 30 -17.96 8.68 -15.60
N ILE A 31 -18.37 7.58 -14.98
CA ILE A 31 -18.42 6.28 -15.64
C ILE A 31 -19.53 6.35 -16.69
N ASP A 32 -19.14 6.09 -17.92
CA ASP A 32 -20.01 6.16 -19.08
C ASP A 32 -20.45 4.75 -19.47
N ALA A 33 -21.72 4.58 -19.85
CA ALA A 33 -22.32 3.29 -20.18
C ALA A 33 -22.00 2.82 -21.60
N THR A 34 -20.90 3.31 -22.19
CA THR A 34 -20.46 2.90 -23.52
C THR A 34 -20.12 1.41 -23.53
N THR A 35 -20.75 0.67 -24.43
CA THR A 35 -20.48 -0.76 -24.66
C THR A 35 -19.49 -0.94 -25.78
N PHE A 36 -18.60 -1.92 -25.64
CA PHE A 36 -17.62 -2.26 -26.66
C PHE A 36 -17.89 -3.65 -27.23
N THR A 37 -17.85 -3.76 -28.55
CA THR A 37 -17.99 -5.02 -29.27
C THR A 37 -16.67 -5.36 -29.96
N MET A 38 -16.31 -6.64 -29.96
CA MET A 38 -15.14 -7.13 -30.70
C MET A 38 -15.46 -8.52 -31.27
N ALA A 39 -15.19 -8.72 -32.57
CA ALA A 39 -15.48 -9.99 -33.26
C ALA A 39 -16.93 -10.47 -33.08
N LYS A 40 -17.90 -9.54 -33.18
CA LYS A 40 -19.35 -9.75 -33.00
C LYS A 40 -19.79 -10.21 -31.60
N GLN A 41 -18.91 -10.13 -30.60
CA GLN A 41 -19.23 -10.41 -29.20
C GLN A 41 -19.08 -9.14 -28.35
N GLN A 42 -20.06 -8.89 -27.48
CA GLN A 42 -20.01 -7.76 -26.54
C GLN A 42 -19.04 -8.06 -25.39
N ILE A 43 -18.23 -7.06 -25.03
CA ILE A 43 -17.37 -7.11 -23.84
C ILE A 43 -18.21 -6.62 -22.66
N PRO A 44 -18.41 -7.42 -21.60
CA PRO A 44 -19.14 -7.00 -20.42
C PRO A 44 -18.49 -5.76 -19.77
N THR A 45 -19.30 -4.85 -19.25
CA THR A 45 -18.78 -3.69 -18.49
C THR A 45 -18.37 -4.16 -17.10
N VAL A 46 -17.35 -3.52 -16.51
CA VAL A 46 -16.92 -3.80 -15.11
C VAL A 46 -18.08 -3.66 -14.11
N ASN A 47 -19.06 -2.79 -14.39
CA ASN A 47 -20.31 -2.64 -13.62
C ASN A 47 -21.17 -3.92 -13.58
N GLN A 48 -21.24 -4.64 -14.70
CA GLN A 48 -22.13 -5.81 -14.83
C GLN A 48 -21.47 -7.06 -14.27
N GLU A 49 -20.19 -7.22 -14.57
CA GLU A 49 -19.39 -8.35 -14.11
C GLU A 49 -18.05 -7.81 -13.59
N PRO A 50 -17.82 -7.79 -12.26
CA PRO A 50 -16.57 -7.30 -11.70
C PRO A 50 -15.39 -8.18 -12.17
N VAL A 51 -14.18 -7.62 -12.13
CA VAL A 51 -12.97 -8.34 -12.57
C VAL A 51 -12.13 -8.77 -11.37
N LYS A 52 -11.62 -10.00 -11.41
CA LYS A 52 -10.67 -10.53 -10.41
C LYS A 52 -9.25 -10.39 -10.95
N SER A 53 -8.36 -9.74 -10.20
CA SER A 53 -6.92 -9.65 -10.50
C SER A 53 -6.12 -9.76 -9.21
N LEU A 54 -5.05 -10.58 -9.22
CA LEU A 54 -4.21 -10.82 -8.04
C LEU A 54 -5.02 -11.18 -6.79
N GLU A 55 -6.01 -12.07 -6.96
CA GLU A 55 -6.96 -12.50 -5.92
C GLU A 55 -7.93 -11.42 -5.42
N ARG A 56 -7.92 -10.22 -6.00
CA ARG A 56 -8.77 -9.08 -5.60
C ARG A 56 -9.87 -8.79 -6.60
N TRP A 57 -11.05 -8.42 -6.11
CA TRP A 57 -12.18 -8.02 -6.93
C TRP A 57 -12.20 -6.51 -7.13
N TYR A 58 -12.43 -6.09 -8.36
CA TYR A 58 -12.54 -4.70 -8.76
C TYR A 58 -13.90 -4.48 -9.42
N ASP A 59 -14.68 -3.57 -8.83
CA ASP A 59 -15.91 -3.04 -9.39
C ASP A 59 -15.63 -1.72 -10.14
N SER A 60 -16.68 -1.13 -10.71
CA SER A 60 -16.57 0.08 -11.52
C SER A 60 -16.14 1.32 -10.73
N SER A 61 -16.32 1.30 -9.40
CA SER A 61 -15.87 2.37 -8.52
C SER A 61 -14.36 2.38 -8.37
N MET A 62 -13.67 1.30 -8.81
CA MET A 62 -12.24 1.06 -8.61
C MET A 62 -11.81 1.15 -7.14
N LYS A 63 -12.76 1.13 -6.20
CA LYS A 63 -12.48 1.11 -4.77
C LYS A 63 -12.23 -0.32 -4.32
N ASP A 64 -11.38 -0.46 -3.32
CA ASP A 64 -11.40 -1.67 -2.49
C ASP A 64 -12.80 -1.80 -1.88
N SER A 65 -13.47 -2.88 -2.23
CA SER A 65 -14.90 -3.04 -1.96
C SER A 65 -15.22 -2.98 -0.47
N GLU A 66 -16.25 -2.24 -0.09
CA GLU A 66 -16.82 -2.23 1.26
C GLU A 66 -17.73 -3.43 1.53
N ASP A 67 -17.90 -4.30 0.53
CA ASP A 67 -18.76 -5.47 0.55
C ASP A 67 -18.52 -6.29 1.83
N PRO A 68 -19.56 -6.48 2.68
CA PRO A 68 -19.43 -7.22 3.92
C PRO A 68 -18.94 -8.65 3.68
N VAL A 69 -19.26 -9.25 2.52
CA VAL A 69 -18.79 -10.60 2.16
C VAL A 69 -17.27 -10.58 1.95
N VAL A 70 -16.74 -9.57 1.24
CA VAL A 70 -15.29 -9.44 1.00
C VAL A 70 -14.54 -9.07 2.29
N LYS A 71 -15.13 -8.26 3.18
CA LYS A 71 -14.60 -7.98 4.53
C LYS A 71 -14.56 -9.25 5.39
N THR A 72 -15.57 -10.10 5.29
CA THR A 72 -15.69 -11.33 6.11
C THR A 72 -14.73 -12.42 5.64
N VAL A 73 -14.49 -12.51 4.32
CA VAL A 73 -13.71 -13.59 3.72
C VAL A 73 -12.22 -13.54 4.09
N GLN A 74 -11.69 -12.43 4.64
CA GLN A 74 -10.30 -12.23 5.09
C GLN A 74 -9.32 -13.25 4.46
N PRO A 75 -9.01 -13.11 3.16
CA PRO A 75 -8.29 -14.13 2.43
C PRO A 75 -6.95 -14.41 3.11
N THR A 76 -6.67 -15.67 3.41
CA THR A 76 -5.42 -16.08 4.06
C THR A 76 -4.25 -15.83 3.12
N ILE A 77 -3.55 -14.72 3.31
CA ILE A 77 -2.38 -14.36 2.52
C ILE A 77 -1.23 -15.27 2.93
N LYS A 78 -0.69 -16.05 1.98
CA LYS A 78 0.53 -16.84 2.20
C LYS A 78 1.70 -15.90 2.45
N THR A 79 2.00 -15.67 3.72
CA THR A 79 3.18 -14.90 4.14
C THR A 79 4.34 -15.85 4.42
N ALA A 80 5.57 -15.39 4.23
CA ALA A 80 6.76 -16.18 4.54
C ALA A 80 6.84 -16.55 6.03
N ARG A 81 7.64 -17.57 6.37
CA ARG A 81 7.79 -18.11 7.75
C ARG A 81 8.10 -17.06 8.83
N LYS A 82 8.79 -15.96 8.47
CA LYS A 82 9.36 -14.99 9.41
C LYS A 82 8.46 -13.79 9.69
N TRP A 83 7.39 -13.59 8.92
CA TRP A 83 6.52 -12.43 9.08
C TRP A 83 5.08 -12.88 9.05
N LYS A 84 4.27 -12.34 9.96
CA LYS A 84 2.84 -12.59 10.03
C LYS A 84 2.14 -11.27 9.80
N VAL A 85 1.55 -11.11 8.60
CA VAL A 85 0.94 -9.84 8.19
C VAL A 85 -0.24 -9.45 9.07
N VAL A 86 -1.09 -10.41 9.44
CA VAL A 86 -2.30 -10.12 10.23
C VAL A 86 -1.93 -9.54 11.59
N GLU A 87 -0.99 -10.19 12.30
CA GLU A 87 -0.51 -9.72 13.61
C GLU A 87 0.13 -8.33 13.50
N ALA A 88 1.02 -8.11 12.52
CA ALA A 88 1.67 -6.81 12.33
C ALA A 88 0.68 -5.68 11.99
N VAL A 89 -0.37 -5.99 11.22
CA VAL A 89 -1.41 -5.02 10.89
C VAL A 89 -2.28 -4.69 12.09
N ASP A 90 -2.60 -5.66 12.94
CA ASP A 90 -3.40 -5.43 14.14
C ASP A 90 -2.61 -4.66 15.20
N GLU A 91 -1.35 -5.01 15.44
CA GLU A 91 -0.45 -4.26 16.32
C GLU A 91 -0.27 -2.81 15.87
N ALA A 92 -0.10 -2.56 14.56
CA ALA A 92 -0.03 -1.21 14.02
C ALA A 92 -1.33 -0.41 14.23
N LYS A 93 -2.50 -1.04 14.11
CA LYS A 93 -3.78 -0.38 14.40
C LYS A 93 -3.90 -0.02 15.88
N GLU A 94 -3.51 -0.92 16.78
CA GLU A 94 -3.51 -0.68 18.23
C GLU A 94 -2.58 0.49 18.59
N CYS A 95 -1.36 0.51 18.04
CA CYS A 95 -0.42 1.62 18.21
C CYS A 95 -1.00 2.95 17.71
N LEU A 96 -1.68 2.98 16.57
CA LEU A 96 -2.33 4.18 16.04
C LEU A 96 -3.48 4.66 16.94
N GLN A 97 -4.26 3.75 17.52
CA GLN A 97 -5.31 4.09 18.49
C GLN A 97 -4.70 4.68 19.77
N ILE A 98 -3.61 4.09 20.28
CA ILE A 98 -2.91 4.59 21.46
C ILE A 98 -2.34 5.99 21.19
N LYS A 99 -1.72 6.22 20.03
CA LYS A 99 -1.23 7.56 19.62
C LYS A 99 -2.35 8.58 19.54
N GLU A 100 -3.54 8.16 19.15
CA GLU A 100 -4.71 9.04 19.12
C GLU A 100 -5.15 9.46 20.53
N VAL A 101 -5.13 8.54 21.49
CA VAL A 101 -5.44 8.83 22.91
C VAL A 101 -4.39 9.75 23.53
N ILE A 102 -3.11 9.47 23.30
CA ILE A 102 -1.99 10.26 23.83
C ILE A 102 -1.97 11.66 23.21
N GLY A 103 -2.44 11.78 21.96
CA GLY A 103 -2.42 13.00 21.20
C GLY A 103 -1.11 13.20 20.44
N GLN A 104 -0.92 14.40 19.90
CA GLN A 104 0.25 14.70 19.08
C GLN A 104 1.50 14.86 19.96
N THR A 105 2.35 13.84 19.98
CA THR A 105 3.64 13.90 20.66
C THR A 105 4.58 14.85 19.91
N GLN A 106 5.25 15.74 20.65
CA GLN A 106 6.26 16.60 20.09
C GLN A 106 7.44 15.75 19.58
N THR A 107 7.66 15.76 18.27
CA THR A 107 8.89 15.26 17.66
C THR A 107 9.90 16.39 17.57
N ASP A 108 11.05 16.24 18.21
CA ASP A 108 12.16 17.20 18.27
C ASP A 108 11.77 18.58 18.86
N ARG A 109 12.68 19.55 18.76
CA ARG A 109 12.47 20.93 19.24
C ARG A 109 11.76 21.81 18.20
N LYS A 110 10.79 21.28 17.46
CA LYS A 110 10.14 22.01 16.36
C LYS A 110 9.10 23.06 16.79
N GLY A 111 8.79 23.14 18.09
CA GLY A 111 7.88 24.15 18.64
C GLY A 111 6.40 23.89 18.34
N LEU A 112 5.54 24.75 18.89
CA LEU A 112 4.08 24.63 18.80
C LEU A 112 3.60 24.89 17.36
N ARG A 113 2.67 24.06 16.85
CA ARG A 113 2.08 24.11 15.48
C ARG A 113 3.01 23.73 14.31
N SER A 114 4.16 23.10 14.54
CA SER A 114 5.06 22.69 13.44
C SER A 114 4.48 21.63 12.50
N SER A 115 3.49 20.86 12.91
CA SER A 115 2.89 19.82 12.07
C SER A 115 1.39 19.69 12.31
N THR A 116 0.65 19.41 11.24
CA THR A 116 -0.77 19.08 11.31
C THR A 116 -0.93 17.64 11.78
N ALA A 117 -1.58 17.43 12.92
CA ALA A 117 -1.94 16.08 13.37
C ALA A 117 -2.82 15.38 12.34
N LYS A 118 -2.42 14.17 11.97
CA LYS A 118 -3.29 13.22 11.28
C LYS A 118 -3.83 12.24 12.32
N TRP A 119 -5.14 12.06 12.33
CA TRP A 119 -5.84 11.26 13.33
C TRP A 119 -6.42 10.01 12.70
N TRP A 120 -6.26 8.87 13.36
CA TRP A 120 -6.66 7.57 12.83
C TRP A 120 -8.19 7.44 12.70
N LEU A 121 -8.96 7.94 13.67
CA LEU A 121 -10.42 7.93 13.61
C LEU A 121 -10.98 8.85 12.53
N LYS A 122 -10.28 9.93 12.19
CA LYS A 122 -10.70 10.90 11.16
C LYS A 122 -10.26 10.51 9.75
N ALA A 123 -9.37 9.54 9.63
CA ALA A 123 -8.83 9.10 8.36
C ALA A 123 -9.70 8.04 7.69
N GLU A 124 -9.84 8.16 6.38
CA GLU A 124 -10.64 7.24 5.57
C GLU A 124 -9.87 6.72 4.36
N GLY A 125 -10.27 5.54 3.88
CA GLY A 125 -9.78 4.95 2.64
C GLY A 125 -8.26 4.78 2.59
N LYS A 126 -7.62 5.44 1.61
CA LYS A 126 -6.18 5.33 1.35
C LYS A 126 -5.35 5.88 2.51
N GLU A 127 -5.76 7.01 3.09
CA GLU A 127 -5.00 7.67 4.14
C GLU A 127 -4.84 6.74 5.35
N LYS A 128 -5.92 6.05 5.71
CA LYS A 128 -5.93 5.04 6.77
C LYS A 128 -4.91 3.92 6.51
N ARG A 129 -4.81 3.45 5.26
CA ARG A 129 -3.82 2.42 4.90
C ARG A 129 -2.40 2.93 4.95
N ASP A 130 -2.17 4.13 4.43
CA ASP A 130 -0.85 4.75 4.44
C ASP A 130 -0.36 4.92 5.90
N MET A 131 -1.25 5.25 6.85
CA MET A 131 -0.90 5.26 8.27
C MET A 131 -0.47 3.89 8.79
N VAL A 132 -1.23 2.82 8.53
CA VAL A 132 -0.86 1.46 8.95
C VAL A 132 0.48 1.05 8.35
N ILE A 133 0.69 1.30 7.05
CA ILE A 133 1.94 0.95 6.35
C ILE A 133 3.13 1.71 6.96
N ASN A 134 2.97 3.01 7.22
CA ASN A 134 4.01 3.81 7.85
C ASN A 134 4.32 3.32 9.26
N GLU A 135 3.31 2.98 10.05
CA GLU A 135 3.51 2.45 11.41
C GLU A 135 4.27 1.12 11.40
N ILE A 136 3.88 0.18 10.55
CA ILE A 136 4.60 -1.09 10.36
C ILE A 136 6.05 -0.84 9.93
N SER A 137 6.27 0.16 9.06
CA SER A 137 7.62 0.50 8.59
C SER A 137 8.47 1.07 9.73
N LEU A 138 7.88 1.96 10.55
CA LEU A 138 8.55 2.54 11.71
C LEU A 138 8.86 1.50 12.79
N ASP A 139 7.96 0.55 13.03
CA ASP A 139 8.20 -0.55 13.98
C ASP A 139 9.35 -1.45 13.52
N GLU A 140 9.33 -1.89 12.26
CA GLU A 140 10.39 -2.73 11.71
C GLU A 140 11.74 -1.97 11.67
N ASP A 141 11.75 -0.69 11.34
CA ASP A 141 12.95 0.15 11.40
C ASP A 141 13.46 0.30 12.84
N SER A 142 12.57 0.49 13.81
CA SER A 142 12.92 0.52 15.24
C SER A 142 13.56 -0.80 15.67
N ARG A 143 13.00 -1.93 15.24
CA ARG A 143 13.55 -3.27 15.51
C ARG A 143 14.91 -3.49 14.85
N ARG A 144 15.12 -2.96 13.63
CA ARG A 144 16.42 -3.00 12.94
C ARG A 144 17.46 -2.17 13.68
N VAL A 145 17.10 -0.97 14.12
CA VAL A 145 17.99 -0.10 14.91
C VAL A 145 18.34 -0.77 16.24
N GLN A 146 17.37 -1.32 16.96
CA GLN A 146 17.60 -2.08 18.20
C GLN A 146 18.58 -3.24 18.00
N LYS A 147 18.40 -4.02 16.92
CA LYS A 147 19.36 -5.08 16.56
C LYS A 147 20.73 -4.53 16.23
N GLY A 148 20.80 -3.39 15.53
CA GLY A 148 22.04 -2.69 15.24
C GLY A 148 22.79 -2.32 16.52
N VAL A 149 22.11 -1.68 17.47
CA VAL A 149 22.68 -1.29 18.77
C VAL A 149 23.27 -2.48 19.53
N GLN A 150 22.65 -3.66 19.44
CA GLN A 150 23.15 -4.89 20.08
C GLN A 150 24.34 -5.55 19.35
N LYS A 151 24.77 -5.02 18.20
CA LYS A 151 25.89 -5.57 17.40
C LYS A 151 27.11 -4.64 17.50
N PRO A 152 28.08 -4.91 18.38
CA PRO A 152 29.18 -3.99 18.63
C PRO A 152 30.06 -3.71 17.42
N GLN A 153 30.27 -4.66 16.50
CA GLN A 153 31.11 -4.43 15.31
C GLN A 153 30.28 -4.03 14.06
N GLN A 154 29.19 -4.75 13.79
CA GLN A 154 28.35 -4.54 12.60
C GLN A 154 27.32 -3.42 12.75
N GLY A 155 27.04 -3.01 13.99
CA GLY A 155 26.10 -1.96 14.33
C GLY A 155 26.74 -0.60 14.60
N GLN A 156 28.03 -0.42 14.30
CA GLN A 156 28.75 0.83 14.53
C GLN A 156 28.09 2.06 13.87
N TRP A 157 27.35 1.88 12.78
CA TRP A 157 26.56 2.95 12.14
C TRP A 157 25.45 3.52 13.05
N THR A 158 25.08 2.84 14.14
CA THR A 158 24.12 3.32 15.13
C THR A 158 24.72 4.25 16.17
N ASN A 159 26.06 4.31 16.27
CA ASN A 159 26.77 5.16 17.23
C ASN A 159 27.67 6.17 16.51
N TRP A 160 27.47 7.46 16.77
CA TRP A 160 28.26 8.55 16.21
C TRP A 160 29.41 9.01 17.11
N ASP A 161 29.53 8.50 18.34
CA ASP A 161 30.56 8.92 19.32
C ASP A 161 31.99 8.71 18.80
N ASN A 162 32.22 7.63 18.06
CA ASN A 162 33.55 7.30 17.51
C ASN A 162 33.96 8.22 16.35
N VAL A 163 33.02 8.95 15.74
CA VAL A 163 33.31 9.89 14.64
C VAL A 163 33.88 11.20 15.20
N LEU A 164 33.36 11.68 16.33
CA LEU A 164 33.86 12.90 16.98
C LEU A 164 35.26 12.71 17.59
N GLN A 165 35.57 11.52 18.12
CA GLN A 165 36.89 11.24 18.70
C GLN A 165 38.05 11.26 17.69
N LYS A 166 37.79 10.89 16.42
CA LYS A 166 38.82 10.83 15.37
C LYS A 166 39.29 12.21 14.89
N PHE A 167 38.43 13.24 14.98
CA PHE A 167 38.82 14.61 14.59
C PHE A 167 39.72 15.29 15.62
N LEU A 168 39.69 14.87 16.89
CA LEU A 168 40.49 15.50 17.96
C LEU A 168 41.91 14.94 18.06
N THR A 169 42.19 13.79 17.44
CA THR A 169 43.50 13.12 17.54
C THR A 169 44.42 13.37 16.34
N SER A 170 43.95 14.04 15.28
CA SER A 170 44.73 14.25 14.04
C SER A 170 45.55 15.56 13.99
N HIS A 171 45.74 16.26 15.12
CA HIS A 171 46.52 17.51 15.20
C HIS A 171 47.45 17.54 16.44
N MET A 172 48.25 16.50 16.61
CA MET A 172 49.46 16.55 17.44
C MET A 172 50.53 15.64 16.84
N GLU A 173 51.12 16.09 15.72
CA GLU A 173 52.49 15.79 15.30
C GLU A 173 53.10 17.06 14.70
#